data_AF-A0A4D6PQD7-F1
#
_entry.id   AF-A0A4D6PQD7-F1
#
_cell.length_a   1.000
_cell.length_b   1.000
_cell.length_c   1.000
_cell.angle_alpha   90.00
_cell.angle_beta   90.00
_cell.angle_gamma   90.00
#
_symmetry.space_group_name_H-M   'P 1'
#
loop_
_entity.id
_entity.type
_entity.pdbx_description
1 polymer ?
#
loop_
_entity_poly.entity_id
_entity_poly.type
_entity_poly.pdbx_seq_one_letter_code
_entity_poly.pdbx_strand_id
1 'polypeptide(L)'
;CTDEKRWKAGKRQAERDNLLGLNYCISLVVPEKALLQTQVDHITEQCHTFINSMDTSVKSVVSMCQLQTKKFQGPYKADCQKVGEAFYSLGNALSLDEGAVVSTSKLTSAIKMTGGAYIDIGR
;
A
#
# COMPACT_ATOMS: atom_id res chain seq x y z
N CYS A 1 -6.08 -2.15 32.84
CA CYS A 1 -6.16 -3.61 32.72
C CYS A 1 -4.90 -4.22 33.34
N THR A 2 -4.82 -4.29 34.67
CA THR A 2 -3.55 -4.55 35.42
C THR A 2 -3.67 -5.65 36.49
N ASP A 3 -4.84 -6.27 36.65
CA ASP A 3 -5.04 -7.37 37.59
C ASP A 3 -4.84 -8.71 36.89
N GLU A 4 -3.66 -9.30 37.13
CA GLU A 4 -3.25 -10.59 36.54
C GLU A 4 -4.16 -11.76 36.97
N LYS A 5 -4.71 -11.71 38.21
CA LYS A 5 -5.61 -12.75 38.70
C LYS A 5 -6.95 -12.68 37.98
N ARG A 6 -7.50 -11.47 37.81
CA ARG A 6 -8.72 -11.25 37.03
C ARG A 6 -8.55 -11.65 35.56
N TRP A 7 -7.41 -11.33 34.94
CA TRP A 7 -7.10 -11.80 33.59
C TRP A 7 -7.09 -13.33 33.50
N LYS A 8 -6.37 -14.01 34.40
CA LYS A 8 -6.30 -15.49 34.40
C LYS A 8 -7.66 -16.14 34.62
N ALA A 9 -8.50 -15.57 35.49
CA ALA A 9 -9.85 -16.06 35.70
C ALA A 9 -10.73 -15.86 34.46
N GLY A 10 -10.72 -14.66 33.85
CA GLY A 10 -11.47 -14.37 32.63
C GLY A 10 -11.04 -15.23 31.43
N LYS A 11 -9.73 -15.41 31.23
CA LYS A 11 -9.18 -16.31 30.21
C LYS A 11 -9.70 -17.74 30.37
N ARG A 12 -9.60 -18.32 31.57
CA ARG A 12 -10.08 -19.68 31.86
C ARG A 12 -11.60 -19.82 31.67
N GLN A 13 -12.35 -18.75 31.95
CA GLN A 13 -13.79 -18.72 31.72
C GLN A 13 -14.11 -18.74 30.21
N ALA A 14 -13.43 -17.92 29.41
CA ALA A 14 -13.61 -17.88 27.95
C ALA A 14 -13.17 -19.19 27.27
N GLU A 15 -12.10 -19.82 27.76
CA GLU A 15 -11.65 -21.13 27.26
C GLU A 15 -12.63 -22.28 27.56
N ARG A 16 -13.54 -22.11 28.52
CA ARG A 16 -14.55 -23.10 28.93
C ARG A 16 -15.95 -22.75 28.43
N ASP A 17 -16.09 -21.79 27.53
CA ASP A 17 -17.39 -21.42 26.99
C ASP A 17 -17.96 -22.57 26.14
N ASN A 18 -19.21 -22.92 26.40
CA ASN A 18 -19.93 -23.96 25.67
C ASN A 18 -20.71 -23.41 24.46
N LEU A 19 -20.89 -22.09 24.39
CA LEU A 19 -21.58 -21.39 23.30
C LEU A 19 -20.61 -21.02 22.16
N LEU A 20 -19.84 -22.00 21.70
CA LEU A 20 -18.88 -21.85 20.62
C LEU A 20 -19.37 -22.52 19.33
N GLY A 21 -18.89 -22.03 18.18
CA GLY A 21 -19.27 -22.57 16.87
C GLY A 21 -20.77 -22.47 16.63
N LEU A 22 -21.41 -23.58 16.23
CA LEU A 22 -22.84 -23.61 15.95
C LEU A 22 -23.71 -23.43 17.21
N ASN A 23 -23.20 -23.80 18.41
CA ASN A 23 -23.95 -23.61 19.66
C ASN A 23 -24.20 -22.13 19.97
N TYR A 24 -23.36 -21.24 19.42
CA TYR A 24 -23.56 -19.80 19.53
C TYR A 24 -24.92 -19.36 18.96
N CYS A 25 -25.44 -20.03 17.93
CA CYS A 25 -26.71 -19.68 17.30
C CYS A 25 -27.90 -19.76 18.29
N ILE A 26 -27.80 -20.55 19.37
CA ILE A 26 -28.83 -20.66 20.41
C ILE A 26 -28.94 -19.36 21.23
N SER A 27 -27.86 -18.59 21.30
CA SER A 27 -27.83 -17.30 22.02
C SER A 27 -28.42 -16.13 21.22
N LEU A 28 -28.69 -16.34 19.92
CA LEU A 28 -29.21 -15.30 19.04
C LEU A 28 -30.72 -15.14 19.22
N VAL A 29 -31.16 -13.90 19.45
CA VAL A 29 -32.57 -13.53 19.34
C VAL A 29 -32.83 -13.16 17.88
N VAL A 30 -33.63 -13.96 17.18
CA VAL A 30 -33.97 -13.74 15.77
C VAL A 30 -35.39 -13.21 15.62
N PRO A 31 -35.69 -12.39 14.57
CA PRO A 31 -37.06 -11.97 14.29
C PRO A 31 -37.98 -13.17 14.00
N GLU A 32 -39.25 -13.08 14.39
CA GLU A 32 -40.31 -14.06 14.07
C GLU A 32 -40.77 -13.96 12.60
N LYS A 33 -39.81 -14.02 11.66
CA LYS A 33 -40.08 -14.02 10.23
C LYS A 33 -39.65 -15.36 9.66
N ALA A 34 -40.61 -16.11 9.13
CA ALA A 34 -40.31 -17.31 8.35
C ALA A 34 -39.55 -16.91 7.08
N LEU A 35 -38.34 -17.43 6.91
CA LEU A 35 -37.55 -17.26 5.70
C LEU A 35 -37.83 -18.44 4.75
N LEU A 36 -37.98 -18.14 3.46
CA LEU A 36 -38.04 -19.18 2.43
C LEU A 36 -36.63 -19.73 2.22
N GLN A 37 -36.46 -21.04 2.34
CA GLN A 37 -35.15 -21.69 2.17
C GLN A 37 -34.48 -21.32 0.86
N THR A 38 -35.25 -21.26 -0.23
CA THR A 38 -34.75 -20.87 -1.56
C THR A 38 -34.16 -19.45 -1.60
N GLN A 39 -34.69 -18.52 -0.81
CA GLN A 39 -34.15 -17.16 -0.72
C GLN A 39 -32.85 -17.13 0.10
N VAL A 40 -32.78 -17.92 1.17
CA VAL A 40 -31.58 -18.05 2.00
C VAL A 40 -30.44 -18.67 1.19
N ASP A 41 -30.72 -19.73 0.44
CA ASP A 41 -29.74 -20.40 -0.42
C ASP A 41 -29.21 -19.45 -1.50
N HIS A 42 -30.12 -18.70 -2.15
CA HIS A 42 -29.75 -17.72 -3.16
C HIS A 42 -28.82 -16.62 -2.62
N ILE A 43 -29.16 -16.04 -1.46
CA ILE A 43 -28.31 -15.01 -0.82
C ILE A 43 -26.97 -15.61 -0.41
N THR A 44 -26.96 -16.84 0.12
CA THR A 44 -25.74 -17.53 0.53
C THR A 44 -24.80 -17.77 -0.66
N GLU A 45 -25.33 -18.21 -1.79
CA GLU A 45 -24.56 -18.39 -3.03
C GLU A 45 -24.02 -17.06 -3.58
N GLN A 46 -24.82 -16.00 -3.54
CA GLN A 46 -24.37 -14.64 -3.91
C GLN A 46 -23.21 -14.18 -3.02
N CYS A 47 -23.32 -14.38 -1.70
CA CYS A 47 -22.25 -14.06 -0.76
C CYS A 47 -20.98 -14.86 -1.03
N HIS A 48 -21.09 -16.17 -1.30
CA HIS A 48 -19.93 -17.00 -1.65
C HIS A 48 -19.22 -16.50 -2.91
N THR A 49 -19.98 -16.25 -3.96
CA THR A 49 -19.45 -15.71 -5.22
C THR A 49 -18.78 -14.35 -5.01
N PHE A 50 -19.43 -13.46 -4.26
CA PHE A 50 -18.90 -12.14 -3.94
C PHE A 50 -17.58 -12.21 -3.17
N ILE A 51 -17.51 -12.99 -2.09
CA ILE A 51 -16.31 -13.11 -1.25
C ILE A 51 -15.13 -13.65 -2.06
N ASN A 52 -15.35 -14.66 -2.91
CA ASN A 52 -14.29 -15.24 -3.74
C ASN A 52 -13.77 -14.24 -4.79
N SER A 53 -14.69 -13.49 -5.43
CA SER A 53 -14.33 -12.45 -6.38
C SER A 53 -13.55 -11.33 -5.69
N MET A 54 -14.04 -10.87 -4.52
CA MET A 54 -13.40 -9.83 -3.72
C MET A 54 -12.00 -10.23 -3.26
N ASP A 55 -11.82 -11.45 -2.74
CA ASP A 55 -10.50 -11.97 -2.31
C ASP A 55 -9.49 -11.92 -3.47
N THR A 56 -9.90 -12.35 -4.66
CA THR A 56 -9.06 -12.31 -5.87
C THR A 56 -8.70 -10.86 -6.26
N SER A 57 -9.68 -9.95 -6.25
CA SER A 57 -9.45 -8.55 -6.57
C SER A 57 -8.53 -7.86 -5.55
N VAL A 58 -8.73 -8.10 -4.26
CA VAL A 58 -7.90 -7.55 -3.18
C VAL A 58 -6.47 -8.06 -3.31
N LYS A 59 -6.25 -9.37 -3.52
CA LYS A 59 -4.92 -9.93 -3.76
C LYS A 59 -4.21 -9.28 -4.95
N SER A 60 -4.96 -9.02 -6.03
CA SER A 60 -4.41 -8.33 -7.21
C SER A 60 -3.97 -6.91 -6.88
N VAL A 61 -4.79 -6.14 -6.16
CA VAL A 61 -4.45 -4.78 -5.72
C VAL A 61 -3.24 -4.80 -4.80
N VAL A 62 -3.21 -5.69 -3.81
CA VAL A 62 -2.08 -5.83 -2.87
C VAL A 62 -0.79 -6.15 -3.62
N SER A 63 -0.82 -7.08 -4.57
CA SER A 63 0.32 -7.42 -5.41
C SER A 63 0.84 -6.21 -6.20
N MET A 64 -0.07 -5.42 -6.79
CA MET A 64 0.31 -4.20 -7.50
C MET A 64 0.89 -3.13 -6.57
N CYS A 65 0.32 -2.92 -5.39
CA CYS A 65 0.87 -2.00 -4.38
C CYS A 65 2.29 -2.43 -3.96
N GLN A 66 2.53 -3.73 -3.77
CA GLN A 66 3.86 -4.27 -3.44
C GLN A 66 4.85 -4.05 -4.58
N LEU A 67 4.46 -4.32 -5.82
CA LEU A 67 5.29 -4.06 -7.00
C LEU A 67 5.64 -2.58 -7.12
N GLN A 68 4.65 -1.72 -6.97
CA GLN A 68 4.81 -0.27 -7.08
C GLN A 68 5.72 0.28 -5.98
N THR A 69 5.57 -0.23 -4.75
CA THR A 69 6.46 0.11 -3.61
C THR A 69 7.91 -0.22 -3.94
N LYS A 70 8.19 -1.41 -4.49
CA LYS A 70 9.55 -1.80 -4.91
C LYS A 70 10.09 -0.89 -6.02
N LYS A 71 9.25 -0.49 -6.98
CA LYS A 71 9.64 0.45 -8.05
C LYS A 71 10.01 1.83 -7.52
N PHE A 72 9.23 2.37 -6.58
CA PHE A 72 9.53 3.65 -5.93
C PHE A 72 10.81 3.62 -5.09
N GLN A 73 11.08 2.52 -4.40
CA GLN A 73 12.27 2.40 -3.55
C GLN A 73 13.60 2.30 -4.32
N GLY A 74 13.58 1.79 -5.55
CA GLY A 74 14.80 1.55 -6.32
C GLY A 74 14.76 2.15 -7.72
N PRO A 75 14.08 1.51 -8.69
CA PRO A 75 14.08 1.92 -10.09
C PRO A 75 13.82 3.41 -10.34
N TYR A 76 12.74 3.98 -9.79
CA TYR A 76 12.40 5.39 -10.06
C TYR A 76 13.40 6.36 -9.44
N LYS A 77 13.91 6.03 -8.26
CA LYS A 77 15.02 6.76 -7.62
C LYS A 77 16.27 6.75 -8.51
N ALA A 78 16.67 5.57 -8.99
CA ALA A 78 17.83 5.42 -9.86
C ALA A 78 17.66 6.18 -11.19
N ASP A 79 16.47 6.15 -11.79
CA ASP A 79 16.18 6.88 -13.02
C ASP A 79 16.28 8.40 -12.81
N CYS A 80 15.72 8.93 -11.72
CA CYS A 80 15.83 10.36 -11.39
C CYS A 80 17.30 10.78 -11.15
N GLN A 81 18.08 9.94 -10.45
CA GLN A 81 19.51 10.20 -10.22
C GLN A 81 20.30 10.24 -11.53
N LYS A 82 20.10 9.26 -12.43
CA LYS A 82 20.77 9.22 -13.75
C LYS A 82 20.43 10.44 -14.62
N VAL A 83 19.17 10.87 -14.61
CA VAL A 83 18.76 12.10 -15.32
C VAL A 83 19.48 13.31 -14.73
N GLY A 84 19.56 13.42 -13.41
CA GLY A 84 20.29 14.51 -12.76
C GLY A 84 21.79 14.52 -13.06
N GLU A 85 22.44 13.36 -13.04
CA GLU A 85 23.84 13.18 -13.43
C GLU A 85 24.11 13.59 -14.89
N ALA A 86 23.18 13.28 -15.81
CA ALA A 86 23.27 13.69 -17.20
C ALA A 86 23.20 15.22 -17.35
N PHE A 87 22.29 15.89 -16.63
CA PHE A 87 22.23 17.35 -16.60
C PHE A 87 23.50 17.98 -16.01
N TYR A 88 24.04 17.43 -14.93
CA TYR A 88 25.32 17.88 -14.37
C TYR A 88 26.46 17.74 -15.37
N SER A 89 26.55 16.59 -16.05
CA SER A 89 27.57 16.32 -17.06
C SER A 89 27.48 17.29 -18.23
N LEU A 90 26.27 17.58 -18.72
CA LEU A 90 26.04 18.58 -19.76
C LEU A 90 26.44 19.97 -19.30
N GLY A 91 26.02 20.39 -18.11
CA GLY A 91 26.40 21.68 -17.54
C GLY A 91 27.91 21.82 -17.39
N ASN A 92 28.61 20.76 -16.98
CA ASN A 92 30.07 20.76 -16.89
C ASN A 92 30.72 20.90 -18.27
N ALA A 93 30.26 20.15 -19.28
CA ALA A 93 30.77 20.26 -20.64
C ALA A 93 30.59 21.68 -21.22
N LEU A 94 29.44 22.31 -21.01
CA LEU A 94 29.18 23.68 -21.46
C LEU A 94 30.01 24.73 -20.70
N SER A 95 30.43 24.44 -19.46
CA SER A 95 31.31 25.35 -18.69
C SER A 95 32.73 25.42 -19.29
N LEU A 96 33.16 24.39 -20.04
CA LEU A 96 34.51 24.33 -20.60
C LEU A 96 34.71 25.27 -21.80
N ASP A 97 33.61 25.76 -22.41
CA ASP A 97 33.61 26.67 -23.56
C ASP A 97 33.41 28.15 -23.16
N GLU A 98 33.55 28.48 -21.87
CA GLU A 98 33.29 29.83 -21.31
C GLU A 98 34.24 30.94 -21.83
N GLY A 99 35.22 30.61 -22.67
CA GLY A 99 36.18 31.57 -23.24
C GLY A 99 35.60 32.55 -24.29
N ALA A 100 34.38 32.33 -24.80
CA ALA A 100 33.87 33.07 -25.96
C ALA A 100 32.65 34.00 -25.70
N VAL A 101 31.76 33.74 -24.74
CA VAL A 101 30.51 34.52 -24.60
C VAL A 101 30.04 34.62 -23.14
N VAL A 102 30.02 35.84 -22.59
CA VAL A 102 29.63 36.21 -21.21
C VAL A 102 28.19 35.76 -20.81
N SER A 103 27.35 35.33 -21.75
CA SER A 103 25.93 34.95 -21.56
C SER A 103 25.69 33.46 -21.22
N THR A 104 26.70 32.59 -21.30
CA THR A 104 26.52 31.14 -21.08
C THR A 104 26.51 30.74 -19.59
N SER A 105 27.11 31.53 -18.69
CA SER A 105 27.26 31.19 -17.27
C SER A 105 25.92 30.99 -16.53
N LYS A 106 24.92 31.86 -16.76
CA LYS A 106 23.58 31.74 -16.15
C LYS A 106 22.84 30.50 -16.63
N LEU A 107 22.94 30.19 -17.93
CA LEU A 107 22.32 29.01 -18.52
C LEU A 107 22.97 27.74 -17.98
N THR A 108 24.30 27.69 -17.96
CA THR A 108 25.07 26.56 -17.45
C THR A 108 24.77 26.31 -15.97
N SER A 109 24.65 27.37 -15.16
CA SER A 109 24.21 27.27 -13.77
C SER A 109 22.80 26.68 -13.65
N ALA A 110 21.85 27.16 -14.46
CA ALA A 110 20.47 26.65 -14.45
C ALA A 110 20.41 25.16 -14.83
N ILE A 111 21.22 24.71 -15.80
CA ILE A 111 21.32 23.30 -16.19
C ILE A 111 21.81 22.44 -15.01
N LYS A 112 22.86 22.88 -14.30
CA LYS A 112 23.37 22.18 -13.12
C LYS A 112 22.33 22.15 -11.99
N MET A 113 21.60 23.24 -11.77
CA MET A 113 20.51 23.31 -10.78
C MET A 113 19.38 22.32 -11.10
N THR A 114 18.98 22.19 -12.37
CA THR A 114 18.02 21.17 -12.81
C THR A 114 18.53 19.76 -12.51
N GLY A 115 19.83 19.51 -12.72
CA GLY A 115 20.46 18.24 -12.34
C GLY A 115 20.35 17.95 -10.84
N GLY A 116 20.61 18.95 -10.00
CA GLY A 116 20.41 18.88 -8.54
C GLY A 116 18.97 18.56 -8.16
N ALA A 117 17.99 19.23 -8.80
CA ALA A 117 16.57 18.98 -8.54
C ALA A 117 16.16 17.53 -8.86
N TYR A 118 16.65 16.96 -9.97
CA TYR A 118 16.37 15.55 -10.31
C TYR A 118 17.00 14.56 -9.30
N ILE A 119 18.20 14.83 -8.82
CA ILE A 119 18.84 14.01 -7.78
C ILE A 119 18.07 14.10 -6.45
N ASP A 120 17.57 15.29 -6.10
CA ASP A 120 16.76 15.49 -4.89
C ASP A 120 15.40 14.82 -4.99
N ILE A 121 14.75 14.83 -6.17
CA ILE A 121 13.52 14.05 -6.44
C ILE A 121 13.78 12.55 -6.26
N GLY A 122 14.96 12.08 -6.66
CA GLY A 122 15.40 10.70 -6.50
C GLY A 122 16.03 10.38 -5.14
N ARG A 123 16.02 11.26 -4.14
CA ARG A 123 16.61 10.96 -2.82
C ARG A 123 15.70 10.08 -1.98
#